data_AF-V8APN3-F1
#
_entry.id   AF-V8APN3-F1
#
_cell.length_a   1.000
_cell.length_b   1.000
_cell.length_c   1.000
_cell.angle_alpha   90.00
_cell.angle_beta   90.00
_cell.angle_gamma   90.00
#
_symmetry.space_group_name_H-M   'P 1'
#
loop_
_entity.id
_entity.type
_entity.pdbx_description
1 polymer ?
#
loop_
_entity_poly.entity_id
_entity_poly.type
_entity_poly.pdbx_seq_one_letter_code
_entity_poly.pdbx_strand_id
1 'polypeptide(L)' 'MRRIADDGMTMLIVTHEMGFARKVANRVMFTDAGVILEDGKPEDLFENPQHPRLQDFLSKVLNA' A
#
# COMPACT_ATOMS: atom_id res chain seq x y z
N MET A 1 -8.43 -3.45 14.24
CA MET A 1 -7.84 -3.76 12.91
C MET A 1 -6.72 -4.78 13.02
N ARG A 2 -5.58 -4.49 13.64
CA ARG A 2 -4.44 -5.44 13.71
C ARG A 2 -4.81 -6.83 14.23
N ARG A 3 -5.49 -6.89 15.38
CA ARG A 3 -5.99 -8.14 15.97
C ARG A 3 -6.93 -8.92 15.05
N ILE A 4 -7.72 -8.24 14.21
CA ILE A 4 -8.65 -8.87 13.26
C ILE A 4 -7.88 -9.48 12.07
N ALA A 5 -6.78 -8.83 11.66
CA ALA A 5 -5.87 -9.40 10.67
C ALA A 5 -5.14 -10.63 11.23
N ASP A 6 -4.72 -10.57 12.50
CA ASP A 6 -4.05 -11.68 13.18
C ASP A 6 -4.97 -12.90 13.38
N ASP A 7 -6.29 -12.68 13.48
CA ASP A 7 -7.32 -13.73 13.56
C ASP A 7 -7.56 -14.46 12.22
N GLY A 8 -6.78 -14.15 11.17
CA GLY A 8 -6.81 -14.84 9.86
C GLY A 8 -7.99 -14.44 8.96
N MET A 9 -8.66 -13.32 9.28
CA MET A 9 -9.75 -12.79 8.48
C MET A 9 -9.24 -12.24 7.15
N THR A 10 -9.94 -12.51 6.04
CA THR A 10 -9.65 -11.84 4.77
C THR A 10 -10.11 -10.38 4.85
N MET A 11 -9.20 -9.44 4.61
CA MET A 11 -9.48 -8.01 4.75
C MET A 11 -9.11 -7.25 3.46
N LEU A 12 -10.02 -6.38 3.03
CA LEU A 12 -9.75 -5.34 2.04
C LEU A 12 -9.78 -4.00 2.76
N ILE A 13 -8.70 -3.23 2.66
CA ILE A 13 -8.55 -1.97 3.39
C ILE A 13 -8.12 -0.88 2.40
N VAL A 14 -8.91 0.19 2.30
CA VAL A 14 -8.51 1.43 1.62
C VAL A 14 -8.02 2.39 2.70
N THR A 15 -6.74 2.79 2.63
CA THR A 15 -6.13 3.63 3.67
C THR A 15 -5.04 4.54 3.11
N HIS A 16 -4.85 5.68 3.77
CA HIS A 16 -3.69 6.56 3.58
C HIS A 16 -2.62 6.37 4.66
N GLU A 17 -2.85 5.50 5.65
CA GLU A 17 -1.87 5.19 6.69
C GLU A 17 -0.85 4.16 6.19
N MET A 18 0.19 4.63 5.50
CA MET A 18 1.22 3.77 4.90
C MET A 18 1.95 2.89 5.93
N GLY A 19 2.20 3.42 7.13
CA GLY A 19 2.83 2.66 8.22
C GLY A 19 1.97 1.50 8.74
N PHE A 20 0.64 1.63 8.65
CA PHE A 20 -0.28 0.54 8.93
C PHE A 20 -0.27 -0.49 7.80
N ALA A 21 -0.35 -0.04 6.54
CA ALA A 21 -0.31 -0.91 5.37
C ALA A 21 0.99 -1.75 5.33
N ARG A 22 2.15 -1.13 5.56
CA ARG A 22 3.45 -1.82 5.67
C ARG A 22 3.48 -2.92 6.73
N LYS A 23 2.72 -2.77 7.81
CA LYS A 23 2.77 -3.66 8.98
C LYS A 23 1.76 -4.80 8.97
N VAL A 24 0.72 -4.69 8.15
CA VAL A 24 -0.46 -5.57 8.24
C VAL A 24 -0.84 -6.17 6.88
N ALA A 25 -0.59 -5.46 5.78
CA ALA A 25 -0.99 -5.93 4.46
C ALA A 25 -0.05 -7.03 3.96
N ASN A 26 -0.60 -8.09 3.37
CA ASN A 26 0.18 -9.07 2.61
C ASN A 26 0.44 -8.61 1.17
N ARG A 27 -0.44 -7.75 0.65
CA ARG A 27 -0.44 -7.21 -0.71
C ARG A 27 -0.96 -5.78 -0.67
N VAL A 28 -0.34 -4.90 -1.44
CA VAL A 28 -0.74 -3.50 -1.59
C VAL A 28 -1.04 -3.27 -3.07
N MET A 29 -2.14 -2.56 -3.33
CA MET A 29 -2.53 -2.13 -4.67
C MET A 29 -2.54 -0.62 -4.70
N PHE A 30 -1.79 -0.04 -5.62
CA PHE A 30 -1.84 1.38 -5.91
C PHE A 30 -2.77 1.62 -7.10
N THR A 31 -3.80 2.43 -6.87
CA THR A 31 -4.81 2.76 -7.88
C THR A 31 -4.76 4.24 -8.22
N ASP A 32 -4.86 4.56 -9.50
CA ASP A 32 -5.10 5.92 -9.98
C ASP A 32 -5.97 5.89 -11.24
N ALA A 33 -6.77 6.93 -11.45
CA ALA A 33 -7.67 7.05 -12.61
C ALA A 33 -8.56 5.81 -12.89
N GLY A 34 -8.96 5.10 -11.83
CA GLY A 34 -9.82 3.91 -11.94
C GLY A 34 -9.10 2.62 -12.38
N VAL A 35 -7.77 2.62 -12.44
CA VAL A 35 -6.97 1.42 -12.76
C VAL A 35 -5.99 1.10 -11.63
N ILE A 36 -5.62 -0.18 -11.52
CA ILE A 36 -4.51 -0.62 -10.64
C ILE A 36 -3.22 -0.41 -11.44
N LEU A 37 -2.37 0.49 -10.96
CA LEU A 37 -1.10 0.82 -11.61
C LEU A 37 0.05 -0.03 -11.08
N GLU A 38 0.04 -0.35 -9.79
CA GLU A 38 0.98 -1.29 -9.18
C GLU A 38 0.29 -2.20 -8.18
N ASP A 39 0.82 -3.40 -8.06
CA ASP A 39 0.26 -4.46 -7.26
C ASP A 39 1.35 -5.44 -6.85
N GLY A 40 1.60 -5.56 -5.55
CA GLY A 40 2.69 -6.38 -5.06
C GLY A 40 2.80 -6.38 -3.55
N LYS A 41 3.95 -6.84 -3.04
CA LYS A 41 4.23 -6.80 -1.61
C LYS A 41 4.40 -5.35 -1.14
N PRO A 42 4.11 -5.06 0.13
CA PRO A 42 4.38 -3.75 0.69
C PRO A 42 5.83 -3.29 0.48
N GLU A 43 6.81 -4.17 0.71
CA GLU A 43 8.24 -3.87 0.53
C GLU A 43 8.54 -3.36 -0.88
N ASP A 44 8.08 -4.09 -1.90
CA ASP A 44 8.30 -3.73 -3.31
C ASP A 44 7.70 -2.36 -3.64
N LEU A 45 6.43 -2.13 -3.28
CA LEU A 45 5.74 -0.89 -3.65
C LEU A 45 6.25 0.33 -2.88
N PHE A 46 6.69 0.16 -1.63
CA PHE A 46 7.08 1.30 -0.81
C PHE A 46 8.58 1.60 -0.81
N GLU A 47 9.44 0.64 -1.17
CA GLU A 47 10.90 0.81 -1.20
C GLU A 47 11.46 0.80 -2.62
N ASN A 48 10.82 0.08 -3.53
CA ASN A 48 11.24 0.00 -4.94
C ASN A 48 10.03 0.12 -5.90
N PRO A 49 9.24 1.21 -5.81
CA PRO A 49 8.10 1.44 -6.71
C PRO A 49 8.55 1.51 -8.17
N GLN A 50 7.88 0.79 -9.07
CA GLN A 50 8.27 0.72 -10.48
C GLN A 50 7.56 1.76 -11.35
N HIS A 51 6.35 2.16 -10.98
CA HIS A 51 5.51 3.06 -11.75
C HIS A 51 5.82 4.53 -11.37
N PRO A 52 6.09 5.42 -12.33
CA PRO A 52 6.42 6.82 -12.07
C PRO A 52 5.37 7.55 -11.22
N ARG A 53 4.09 7.19 -11.41
CA ARG A 53 2.99 7.75 -10.62
C ARG A 53 3.03 7.36 -9.14
N LEU A 54 3.40 6.12 -8.82
CA LEU A 54 3.55 5.70 -7.43
C LEU A 54 4.77 6.38 -6.79
N GLN A 55 5.87 6.51 -7.53
CA GLN A 55 7.05 7.27 -7.09
C GLN A 55 6.70 8.72 -6.72
N ASP A 56 5.97 9.42 -7.61
CA ASP A 56 5.49 10.78 -7.35
C ASP A 56 4.57 10.84 -6.12
N PHE A 57 3.62 9.91 -6.01
CA PHE A 57 2.72 9.83 -4.86
C PHE A 57 3.49 9.65 -3.55
N LEU A 58 4.40 8.68 -3.48
CA LEU A 58 5.20 8.40 -2.29
C LEU A 58 6.12 9.56 -1.91
N SER A 59 6.68 10.26 -2.90
CA SER A 59 7.51 11.45 -2.65
C SER A 59 6.77 12.58 -1.92
N LYS A 60 5.45 12.70 -2.16
CA LYS A 60 4.59 13.72 -1.53
C LYS A 60 4.10 13.29 -0.14
N VAL A 61 3.94 11.98 0.07
CA VAL A 61 3.39 11.43 1.31
C VAL A 61 4.47 11.12 2.35
N LEU A 62 5.68 10.73 1.92
CA LEU A 62 6.78 10.36 2.82
C LEU A 62 7.70 11.53 3.20
N ASN A 63 7.65 12.65 2.45
CA ASN A 63 8.41 13.87 2.74
C ASN A 63 7.54 15.01 3.30
N ALA A 64 6.37 14.68 3.85
CA ALA A 64 5.47 15.62 4.53
C ALA A 64 5.63 15.54 6.05
#